data_AF-A0A0F9RPK9-F1
#
_entry.id   AF-A0A0F9RPK9-F1
#
_cell.length_a   1.000
_cell.length_b   1.000
_cell.length_c   1.000
_cell.angle_alpha   90.00
_cell.angle_beta   90.00
_cell.angle_gamma   90.00
#
_symmetry.space_group_name_H-M   'P 1'
#
loop_
_entity.id
_entity.type
_entity.pdbx_description
1 polymer ?
#
loop_
_entity_poly.entity_id
_entity_poly.type
_entity_poly.pdbx_seq_one_letter_code
_entity_poly.pdbx_strand_id
1 'polypeptide(L)'
;SGNYSNITESNFNLENLKMVRNLINKRFESELDYLNLIKLGTLDFKYSTQIIQNVHFLVSRPLEVNLNSEGLREDTLDEIYIFQMNKISRFDSEMSNKERFNEFIEEYYDKELMLKKSIGKYIPKKAIEISSQIERKLIELEQKGILPKKSILVFPEISIPYRAINLLINFAKRNRIVIVGCLEHSTVEDIKLKIQEIKRNGSNIIGEYSYKSIESNTSILEESYINQSIIINADQNISFQIKNIPFHKPKFTEGIPLIYNPLIRKFVTVFGEIAVFICKDFLVNYGIIDKWMNKNGVKLIVIPSFTSLVNPFKSKINSIIHNIENQDKSFIFVNVAEFSGSGVFNYIKEIEHEPSMSPQFKPREVDLKKFSLD
;
A
#
# COMPACT_ATOMS: atom_id res chain seq x y z
N SER A 1 -39.39 -35.32 -1.66
CA SER A 1 -39.02 -34.68 -2.94
C SER A 1 -39.59 -33.27 -2.96
N GLY A 2 -38.86 -32.31 -2.40
CA GLY A 2 -39.24 -30.89 -2.41
C GLY A 2 -38.50 -30.18 -3.53
N ASN A 3 -39.25 -29.58 -4.45
CA ASN A 3 -38.77 -28.85 -5.62
C ASN A 3 -37.94 -27.62 -5.21
N TYR A 4 -36.62 -27.73 -5.31
CA TYR A 4 -35.75 -26.58 -5.53
C TYR A 4 -35.70 -26.29 -7.03
N SER A 5 -36.67 -25.54 -7.52
CA SER A 5 -36.62 -24.99 -8.87
C SER A 5 -37.25 -23.61 -8.86
N ASN A 6 -36.48 -22.63 -9.36
CA ASN A 6 -36.85 -21.26 -9.70
C ASN A 6 -36.47 -20.19 -8.65
N ILE A 7 -35.17 -20.03 -8.40
CA ILE A 7 -34.61 -18.68 -8.27
C ILE A 7 -34.40 -18.19 -9.70
N THR A 8 -35.40 -17.53 -10.27
CA THR A 8 -35.27 -16.83 -11.54
C THR A 8 -34.44 -15.56 -11.33
N GLU A 9 -33.30 -15.49 -12.02
CA GLU A 9 -32.29 -14.41 -12.06
C GLU A 9 -32.78 -13.02 -12.54
N SER A 10 -34.08 -12.72 -12.63
CA SER A 10 -34.56 -11.60 -13.45
C SER A 10 -35.00 -10.32 -12.73
N ASN A 11 -34.74 -10.17 -11.42
CA ASN A 11 -35.05 -8.93 -10.68
C ASN A 11 -33.88 -8.44 -9.80
N PHE A 12 -32.64 -8.52 -10.29
CA PHE A 12 -31.58 -7.66 -9.77
C PHE A 12 -31.97 -6.21 -10.12
N ASN A 13 -32.73 -5.63 -9.20
CA ASN A 13 -33.77 -4.64 -9.44
C ASN A 13 -33.23 -3.41 -10.16
N LEU A 14 -33.88 -3.00 -11.26
CA LEU A 14 -33.53 -1.80 -12.03
C LEU A 14 -33.46 -0.56 -11.13
N GLU A 15 -34.25 -0.54 -10.05
CA GLU A 15 -34.23 0.48 -9.01
C GLU A 15 -32.93 0.48 -8.19
N ASN A 16 -32.38 -0.69 -7.86
CA ASN A 16 -31.09 -0.79 -7.18
C ASN A 16 -29.96 -0.26 -8.08
N LEU A 17 -30.01 -0.55 -9.39
CA LEU A 17 -29.08 0.01 -10.36
C LEU A 17 -29.23 1.53 -10.51
N LYS A 18 -30.46 2.05 -10.52
CA LYS A 18 -30.74 3.50 -10.50
C LYS A 18 -30.21 4.15 -9.21
N MET A 19 -30.42 3.53 -8.05
CA MET A 19 -29.91 4.03 -6.77
C MET A 19 -28.38 4.05 -6.76
N VAL A 20 -27.72 2.98 -7.23
CA VAL A 20 -26.26 2.92 -7.37
C VAL A 20 -25.75 4.02 -8.30
N ARG A 21 -26.36 4.19 -9.48
CA ARG A 21 -26.01 5.27 -10.41
C ARG A 21 -26.21 6.65 -9.79
N ASN A 22 -27.32 6.87 -9.08
CA ASN A 22 -27.60 8.13 -8.41
C ASN A 22 -26.58 8.42 -7.30
N LEU A 23 -26.16 7.43 -6.52
CA LEU A 23 -25.12 7.59 -5.49
C LEU A 23 -23.76 7.91 -6.12
N ILE A 24 -23.41 7.25 -7.23
CA ILE A 24 -22.19 7.52 -7.99
C ILE A 24 -22.23 8.94 -8.55
N ASN A 25 -23.31 9.33 -9.24
CA ASN A 25 -23.46 10.67 -9.82
C ASN A 25 -23.42 11.76 -8.75
N LYS A 26 -24.07 11.55 -7.59
CA LYS A 26 -24.01 12.48 -6.45
C LYS A 26 -22.58 12.79 -6.01
N ARG A 27 -21.67 11.81 -6.07
CA ARG A 27 -20.25 12.03 -5.76
C ARG A 27 -19.62 13.08 -6.69
N PHE A 28 -19.96 13.04 -7.98
CA PHE A 28 -19.43 13.98 -8.99
C PHE A 28 -20.14 15.33 -8.98
N GLU A 29 -21.44 15.37 -8.68
CA GLU A 29 -22.27 16.59 -8.77
C GLU A 29 -22.16 17.50 -7.54
N SER A 30 -21.99 16.94 -6.34
CA SER A 30 -22.14 17.68 -5.08
C SER A 30 -20.84 18.02 -4.35
N GLU A 31 -19.69 17.55 -4.86
CA GLU A 31 -18.40 17.64 -4.18
C GLU A 31 -17.28 18.04 -5.15
N LEU A 32 -17.36 19.27 -5.69
CA LEU A 32 -16.43 19.79 -6.71
C LEU A 32 -14.94 19.64 -6.35
N ASP A 33 -14.60 19.68 -5.06
CA ASP A 33 -13.22 19.58 -4.55
C ASP A 33 -12.89 18.25 -3.88
N TYR A 34 -13.86 17.33 -3.79
CA TYR A 34 -13.72 16.01 -3.17
C TYR A 34 -13.16 16.03 -1.74
N LEU A 35 -13.38 17.12 -1.00
CA LEU A 35 -12.84 17.27 0.36
C LEU A 35 -13.39 16.26 1.37
N ASN A 36 -14.65 15.83 1.27
CA ASN A 36 -15.21 14.82 2.17
C ASN A 36 -14.55 13.47 1.92
N LEU A 37 -14.31 13.08 0.66
CA LEU A 37 -13.57 11.87 0.33
C LEU A 37 -12.14 11.92 0.88
N ILE A 38 -11.44 13.03 0.65
CA ILE A 38 -10.08 13.23 1.17
C ILE A 38 -10.05 13.13 2.71
N LYS A 39 -11.08 13.68 3.40
CA LYS A 39 -11.23 13.60 4.86
C LYS A 39 -11.68 12.22 5.36
N LEU A 40 -12.35 11.41 4.53
CA LEU A 40 -12.99 10.16 4.94
C LEU A 40 -11.98 9.16 5.53
N GLY A 41 -12.26 8.61 6.70
CA GLY A 41 -11.40 7.66 7.39
C GLY A 41 -10.21 8.26 8.13
N THR A 42 -9.97 9.58 8.04
CA THR A 42 -9.00 10.31 8.90
C THR A 42 -9.64 11.39 9.76
N LEU A 43 -10.46 12.27 9.16
CA LEU A 43 -11.16 13.36 9.86
C LEU A 43 -12.69 13.25 9.76
N ASP A 44 -13.19 12.56 8.75
CA ASP A 44 -14.62 12.34 8.53
C ASP A 44 -14.95 10.84 8.59
N PHE A 45 -16.10 10.51 9.19
CA PHE A 45 -16.67 9.17 9.25
C PHE A 45 -18.19 9.19 8.96
N LYS A 46 -18.69 10.26 8.32
CA LYS A 46 -20.11 10.39 7.97
C LYS A 46 -20.57 9.19 7.16
N TYR A 47 -21.66 8.59 7.64
CA TYR A 47 -22.25 7.39 7.05
C TYR A 47 -22.61 7.56 5.57
N SER A 48 -23.13 8.73 5.17
CA SER A 48 -23.47 9.03 3.77
C SER A 48 -22.25 9.03 2.85
N THR A 49 -21.16 9.68 3.25
CA THR A 49 -19.89 9.72 2.50
C THR A 49 -19.31 8.31 2.37
N GLN A 50 -19.33 7.55 3.47
CA GLN A 50 -18.84 6.17 3.49
C GLN A 50 -19.67 5.26 2.57
N ILE A 51 -21.01 5.37 2.54
CA ILE A 51 -21.84 4.58 1.63
C ILE A 51 -21.49 4.87 0.17
N ILE A 52 -21.42 6.15 -0.21
CA ILE A 52 -21.13 6.56 -1.59
C ILE A 52 -19.76 6.00 -2.01
N GLN A 53 -18.74 6.15 -1.16
CA GLN A 53 -17.41 5.61 -1.41
C GLN A 53 -17.41 4.07 -1.50
N ASN A 54 -18.09 3.39 -0.58
CA ASN A 54 -18.19 1.93 -0.57
C ASN A 54 -18.85 1.40 -1.84
N VAL A 55 -19.95 2.02 -2.28
CA VAL A 55 -20.64 1.66 -3.51
C VAL A 55 -19.69 1.85 -4.70
N HIS A 56 -19.05 3.01 -4.80
CA HIS A 56 -18.12 3.32 -5.88
C HIS A 56 -16.94 2.34 -5.95
N PHE A 57 -16.34 2.02 -4.80
CA PHE A 57 -15.21 1.08 -4.74
C PHE A 57 -15.66 -0.36 -5.02
N LEU A 58 -16.83 -0.80 -4.52
CA LEU A 58 -17.37 -2.14 -4.80
C LEU A 58 -17.69 -2.36 -6.27
N VAL A 59 -18.20 -1.35 -7.00
CA VAL A 59 -18.53 -1.51 -8.42
C VAL A 59 -17.29 -1.51 -9.31
N SER A 60 -16.22 -0.84 -8.88
CA SER A 60 -14.94 -0.80 -9.59
C SER A 60 -14.32 -2.20 -9.69
N ARG A 61 -14.03 -2.65 -10.93
CA ARG A 61 -13.27 -3.88 -11.17
C ARG A 61 -11.78 -3.54 -11.22
N PRO A 62 -10.91 -4.21 -10.42
CA PRO A 62 -9.48 -4.01 -10.53
C PRO A 62 -8.97 -4.44 -11.89
N LEU A 63 -7.98 -3.72 -12.41
CA LEU A 63 -7.15 -4.24 -13.47
C LEU A 63 -6.34 -5.42 -12.94
N GLU A 64 -6.43 -6.56 -13.60
CA GLU A 64 -5.59 -7.71 -13.32
C GLU A 64 -4.23 -7.54 -14.00
N VAL A 65 -3.16 -7.68 -13.22
CA VAL A 65 -1.78 -7.57 -13.67
C VAL A 65 -1.11 -8.91 -13.40
N ASN A 66 -0.92 -9.70 -14.46
CA ASN A 66 -0.23 -10.98 -14.35
C ASN A 66 1.29 -10.77 -14.34
N LEU A 67 1.92 -10.99 -13.19
CA LEU A 67 3.36 -10.92 -13.05
C LEU A 67 4.02 -12.29 -13.20
N ASN A 68 3.29 -13.37 -13.42
CA ASN A 68 3.91 -14.67 -13.66
C ASN A 68 4.24 -14.87 -15.15
N SER A 69 5.48 -15.21 -15.47
CA SER A 69 5.85 -15.88 -16.71
C SER A 69 5.36 -17.32 -16.64
N GLU A 70 4.61 -17.74 -17.67
CA GLU A 70 3.94 -19.03 -17.86
C GLU A 70 4.36 -20.18 -16.92
N GLY A 71 3.49 -20.54 -15.97
CA GLY A 71 3.57 -21.80 -15.22
C GLY A 71 4.31 -21.78 -13.87
N LEU A 72 4.84 -20.65 -13.40
CA LEU A 72 5.59 -20.55 -12.14
C LEU A 72 4.72 -20.22 -10.91
N ARG A 73 3.66 -20.99 -10.64
CA ARG A 73 2.89 -20.86 -9.39
C ARG A 73 3.27 -21.96 -8.39
N GLU A 74 3.61 -21.55 -7.17
CA GLU A 74 3.74 -22.45 -6.01
C GLU A 74 2.45 -22.46 -5.17
N ASP A 75 1.57 -21.46 -5.34
CA ASP A 75 0.29 -21.28 -4.66
C ASP A 75 0.35 -21.20 -3.11
N THR A 76 1.54 -21.10 -2.50
CA THR A 76 1.71 -20.87 -1.06
C THR A 76 2.71 -19.75 -0.75
N LEU A 77 2.38 -18.95 0.26
CA LEU A 77 3.25 -17.95 0.86
C LEU A 77 3.58 -18.42 2.29
N ASP A 78 4.86 -18.70 2.54
CA ASP A 78 5.30 -19.31 3.80
C ASP A 78 6.01 -18.25 4.68
N GLU A 79 6.81 -17.36 4.08
CA GLU A 79 7.63 -16.38 4.80
C GLU A 79 7.29 -14.93 4.43
N ILE A 80 7.00 -14.12 5.45
CA ILE A 80 6.80 -12.68 5.30
C ILE A 80 7.92 -11.95 6.03
N TYR A 81 8.64 -11.12 5.29
CA TYR A 81 9.66 -10.23 5.82
C TYR A 81 9.15 -8.80 5.81
N ILE A 82 9.13 -8.16 6.98
CA ILE A 82 8.78 -6.75 7.12
C ILE A 82 10.06 -5.94 7.32
N PHE A 83 10.30 -4.97 6.44
CA PHE A 83 11.43 -4.06 6.54
C PHE A 83 11.05 -2.83 7.38
N GLN A 84 11.73 -2.61 8.50
CA GLN A 84 11.51 -1.44 9.36
C GLN A 84 12.60 -0.38 9.17
N MET A 85 12.30 0.67 8.40
CA MET A 85 13.23 1.78 8.13
C MET A 85 12.83 3.07 8.83
N ASN A 86 13.80 4.00 8.84
CA ASN A 86 13.70 5.38 9.27
C ASN A 86 13.27 5.50 10.74
N LYS A 87 14.24 5.81 11.60
CA LYS A 87 14.02 6.11 13.01
C LYS A 87 14.80 7.37 13.35
N ILE A 88 14.24 8.27 14.15
CA ILE A 88 15.00 9.46 14.54
C ILE A 88 16.26 9.09 15.31
N SER A 89 17.38 9.70 14.94
CA SER A 89 18.69 9.47 15.54
C SER A 89 18.77 10.01 16.97
N ARG A 90 18.06 11.12 17.23
CA ARG A 90 17.90 11.69 18.57
C ARG A 90 16.50 11.37 19.06
N PHE A 91 16.44 10.57 20.11
CA PHE A 91 15.19 10.29 20.79
C PHE A 91 15.23 10.94 22.16
N ASP A 92 14.30 11.86 22.40
CA ASP A 92 14.03 12.41 23.71
C ASP A 92 12.61 11.98 24.12
N SER A 93 12.51 11.31 25.28
CA SER A 93 11.26 10.81 25.83
C SER A 93 10.23 11.91 26.13
N GLU A 94 10.68 13.17 26.26
CA GLU A 94 9.81 14.31 26.50
C GLU A 94 9.22 14.90 25.20
N MET A 95 9.71 14.50 24.03
CA MET A 95 9.21 15.02 22.76
C MET A 95 7.77 14.60 22.51
N SER A 96 6.94 15.58 22.15
CA SER A 96 5.61 15.32 21.63
C SER A 96 5.67 14.56 20.30
N ASN A 97 4.60 13.83 19.98
CA ASN A 97 4.47 13.15 18.68
C ASN A 97 4.62 14.11 17.47
N LYS A 98 4.29 15.38 17.64
CA LYS A 98 4.45 16.41 16.60
C LYS A 98 5.92 16.78 16.41
N GLU A 99 6.66 16.96 17.50
CA GLU A 99 8.10 17.23 17.45
C GLU A 99 8.86 16.05 16.85
N ARG A 100 8.54 14.82 17.26
CA ARG A 100 9.12 13.59 16.70
C ARG A 100 8.86 13.49 15.20
N PHE A 101 7.63 13.77 14.76
CA PHE A 101 7.31 13.78 13.34
C PHE A 101 8.12 14.85 12.58
N ASN A 102 8.25 16.06 13.13
CA ASN A 102 9.03 17.12 12.49
C ASN A 102 10.51 16.77 12.40
N GLU A 103 11.12 16.28 13.48
CA GLU A 103 12.52 15.84 13.48
C GLU A 103 12.74 14.69 12.49
N PHE A 104 11.81 13.74 12.44
CA PHE A 104 11.82 12.67 11.46
C PHE A 104 11.80 13.19 10.02
N ILE A 105 10.95 14.17 9.72
CA ILE A 105 10.92 14.80 8.40
C ILE A 105 12.25 15.50 8.10
N GLU A 106 12.79 16.27 9.04
CA GLU A 106 14.04 17.01 8.86
C GLU A 106 15.26 16.10 8.70
N GLU A 107 15.27 14.95 9.36
CA GLU A 107 16.39 14.01 9.28
C GLU A 107 16.45 13.31 7.93
N TYR A 108 15.31 12.93 7.36
CA TYR A 108 15.26 12.03 6.19
C TYR A 108 14.86 12.72 4.89
N TYR A 109 13.92 13.67 4.94
CA TYR A 109 13.24 14.21 3.77
C TYR A 109 13.57 15.67 3.51
N ASP A 110 13.44 16.08 2.25
CA ASP A 110 13.55 17.46 1.85
C ASP A 110 12.46 18.29 2.54
N LYS A 111 12.89 19.06 3.55
CA LYS A 111 12.01 19.89 4.37
C LYS A 111 11.24 20.92 3.54
N GLU A 112 11.85 21.47 2.49
CA GLU A 112 11.18 22.46 1.65
C GLU A 112 10.05 21.82 0.86
N LEU A 113 10.29 20.68 0.22
CA LEU A 113 9.26 19.92 -0.49
C LEU A 113 8.16 19.43 0.46
N MET A 114 8.53 18.93 1.64
CA MET A 114 7.54 18.48 2.63
C MET A 114 6.67 19.61 3.17
N LEU A 115 7.24 20.79 3.44
CA LEU A 115 6.47 21.91 4.00
C LEU A 115 5.67 22.67 2.94
N LYS A 116 6.24 22.90 1.75
CA LYS A 116 5.59 23.70 0.69
C LYS A 116 4.65 22.89 -0.18
N LYS A 117 5.01 21.63 -0.45
CA LYS A 117 4.26 20.78 -1.37
C LYS A 117 3.71 19.53 -0.70
N SER A 118 4.01 19.26 0.58
CA SER A 118 3.59 18.02 1.24
C SER A 118 4.07 16.78 0.50
N ILE A 119 5.32 16.82 0.03
CA ILE A 119 5.99 15.79 -0.79
C ILE A 119 7.18 15.20 -0.03
N GLY A 120 7.11 13.90 0.27
CA GLY A 120 8.18 13.16 0.94
C GLY A 120 9.17 12.61 -0.07
N LYS A 121 10.23 13.39 -0.33
CA LYS A 121 11.40 13.00 -1.13
C LYS A 121 12.64 13.05 -0.24
N TYR A 122 13.50 12.05 -0.30
CA TYR A 122 14.69 11.99 0.55
C TYR A 122 15.66 13.12 0.23
N ILE A 123 16.35 13.62 1.25
CA ILE A 123 17.55 14.44 1.06
C ILE A 123 18.60 13.57 0.33
N PRO A 124 19.32 14.05 -0.70
CA PRO A 124 20.22 13.22 -1.50
C PRO A 124 21.23 12.39 -0.68
N LYS A 125 21.82 12.98 0.36
CA LYS A 125 22.73 12.28 1.27
C LYS A 125 22.04 11.15 2.03
N LYS A 126 20.80 11.37 2.47
CA LYS A 126 20.00 10.37 3.19
C LYS A 126 19.48 9.28 2.26
N ALA A 127 19.14 9.61 1.01
CA ALA A 127 18.82 8.61 0.01
C ALA A 127 19.97 7.60 -0.18
N ILE A 128 21.22 8.08 -0.23
CA ILE A 128 22.43 7.22 -0.30
C ILE A 128 22.52 6.33 0.95
N GLU A 129 22.45 6.94 2.14
CA GLU A 129 22.56 6.24 3.42
C GLU A 129 21.51 5.13 3.56
N ILE A 130 20.24 5.45 3.28
CA ILE A 130 19.11 4.52 3.31
C ILE A 130 19.30 3.39 2.29
N SER A 131 19.80 3.70 1.09
CA SER A 131 20.07 2.65 0.09
C SER A 131 21.14 1.66 0.56
N SER A 132 22.20 2.14 1.20
CA SER A 132 23.23 1.28 1.81
C SER A 132 22.71 0.50 3.02
N GLN A 133 21.77 1.07 3.79
CA GLN A 133 21.09 0.32 4.84
C GLN A 133 20.22 -0.81 4.29
N ILE A 134 19.46 -0.54 3.22
CA ILE A 134 18.69 -1.57 2.49
C ILE A 134 19.64 -2.69 2.05
N GLU A 135 20.72 -2.35 1.35
CA GLU A 135 21.70 -3.34 0.86
C GLU A 135 22.24 -4.25 1.97
N ARG A 136 22.67 -3.67 3.10
CA ARG A 136 23.17 -4.46 4.24
C ARG A 136 22.11 -5.41 4.78
N LYS A 137 20.87 -4.97 4.93
CA LYS A 137 19.77 -5.84 5.42
C LYS A 137 19.35 -6.91 4.44
N LEU A 138 19.45 -6.65 3.13
CA LEU A 138 19.25 -7.67 2.11
C LEU A 138 20.34 -8.75 2.19
N ILE A 139 21.61 -8.36 2.39
CA ILE A 139 22.73 -9.31 2.60
C ILE A 139 22.50 -10.13 3.88
N GLU A 140 22.11 -9.51 4.98
CA GLU A 140 21.78 -10.21 6.23
C GLU A 140 20.62 -11.21 6.03
N LEU A 141 19.60 -10.83 5.27
CA LEU A 141 18.46 -11.68 4.96
C LEU A 141 18.86 -12.91 4.14
N GLU A 142 19.69 -12.72 3.11
CA GLU A 142 20.21 -13.82 2.29
C GLU A 142 21.04 -14.81 3.12
N GLN A 143 21.87 -14.31 4.05
CA GLN A 143 22.65 -15.14 4.97
C GLN A 143 21.79 -15.97 5.93
N LYS A 144 20.61 -15.48 6.31
CA LYS A 144 19.65 -16.20 7.16
C LYS A 144 18.89 -17.30 6.42
N GLY A 145 18.99 -17.33 5.09
CA GLY A 145 18.19 -18.21 4.23
C GLY A 145 16.80 -17.63 3.97
N ILE A 146 16.37 -17.79 2.72
CA ILE A 146 15.07 -17.30 2.23
C ILE A 146 14.43 -18.43 1.43
N LEU A 147 13.14 -18.70 1.65
CA LEU A 147 12.42 -19.70 0.86
C LEU A 147 12.08 -19.14 -0.54
N PRO A 148 12.72 -19.64 -1.61
CA PRO A 148 12.49 -19.14 -2.95
C PRO A 148 11.01 -19.32 -3.36
N LYS A 149 10.45 -18.29 -3.97
CA LYS A 149 9.05 -18.13 -4.44
C LYS A 149 7.96 -18.22 -3.37
N LYS A 150 8.33 -18.54 -2.14
CA LYS A 150 7.42 -18.64 -0.99
C LYS A 150 7.62 -17.52 0.02
N SER A 151 8.36 -16.49 -0.38
CA SER A 151 8.73 -15.37 0.47
C SER A 151 8.28 -14.04 -0.14
N ILE A 152 7.80 -13.15 0.72
CA ILE A 152 7.56 -11.74 0.39
C ILE A 152 8.36 -10.82 1.31
N LEU A 153 9.00 -9.79 0.74
CA LEU A 153 9.61 -8.69 1.47
C LEU A 153 8.77 -7.42 1.29
N VAL A 154 8.34 -6.81 2.40
CA VAL A 154 7.44 -5.65 2.38
C VAL A 154 8.07 -4.42 3.05
N PHE A 155 8.01 -3.29 2.36
CA PHE A 155 8.49 -1.98 2.85
C PHE A 155 7.35 -1.02 3.20
N PRO A 156 7.58 -0.05 4.10
CA PRO A 156 6.64 1.02 4.43
C PRO A 156 6.32 1.95 3.25
N GLU A 157 5.40 2.88 3.48
CA GLU A 157 5.15 3.99 2.57
C GLU A 157 6.31 5.00 2.55
N ILE A 158 6.67 5.54 1.38
CA ILE A 158 7.69 6.60 1.21
C ILE A 158 9.08 6.22 1.79
N SER A 159 9.41 4.93 1.81
CA SER A 159 10.64 4.44 2.47
C SER A 159 11.74 3.98 1.51
N ILE A 160 11.44 3.79 0.22
CA ILE A 160 12.43 3.32 -0.76
C ILE A 160 12.87 4.51 -1.64
N PRO A 161 14.15 4.92 -1.57
CA PRO A 161 14.71 5.85 -2.54
C PRO A 161 14.72 5.25 -3.95
N TYR A 162 14.44 6.03 -5.00
CA TYR A 162 14.41 5.52 -6.39
C TYR A 162 15.73 4.86 -6.82
N ARG A 163 16.85 5.32 -6.26
CA ARG A 163 18.18 4.75 -6.51
C ARG A 163 18.33 3.31 -6.02
N ALA A 164 17.52 2.85 -5.06
CA ALA A 164 17.58 1.49 -4.52
C ALA A 164 16.80 0.47 -5.37
N ILE A 165 16.07 0.89 -6.40
CA ILE A 165 15.23 -0.02 -7.19
C ILE A 165 16.04 -1.13 -7.86
N ASN A 166 17.18 -0.81 -8.49
CA ASN A 166 17.99 -1.84 -9.17
C ASN A 166 18.55 -2.87 -8.17
N LEU A 167 18.91 -2.43 -6.96
CA LEU A 167 19.33 -3.32 -5.88
C LEU A 167 18.20 -4.30 -5.51
N LEU A 168 16.97 -3.79 -5.36
CA LEU A 168 15.81 -4.62 -5.04
C LEU A 168 15.46 -5.61 -6.16
N ILE A 169 15.51 -5.17 -7.42
CA ILE A 169 15.29 -6.02 -8.59
C ILE A 169 16.32 -7.17 -8.63
N ASN A 170 17.60 -6.85 -8.46
CA ASN A 170 18.66 -7.85 -8.46
C ASN A 170 18.51 -8.84 -7.29
N PHE A 171 18.13 -8.34 -6.12
CA PHE A 171 17.88 -9.18 -4.96
C PHE A 171 16.69 -10.11 -5.15
N ALA A 172 15.56 -9.60 -5.65
CA ALA A 172 14.36 -10.38 -5.96
C ALA A 172 14.66 -11.47 -6.98
N LYS A 173 15.43 -11.14 -8.02
CA LYS A 173 15.87 -12.08 -9.06
C LYS A 173 16.71 -13.21 -8.49
N ARG A 174 17.76 -12.87 -7.72
CA ARG A 174 18.73 -13.84 -7.19
C ARG A 174 18.07 -14.82 -6.21
N ASN A 175 17.22 -14.30 -5.33
CA ASN A 175 16.58 -15.09 -4.27
C ASN A 175 15.19 -15.62 -4.67
N ARG A 176 14.71 -15.24 -5.86
CA ARG A 176 13.37 -15.56 -6.37
C ARG A 176 12.28 -15.21 -5.37
N ILE A 177 12.27 -13.99 -4.85
CA ILE A 177 11.25 -13.53 -3.89
C ILE A 177 10.36 -12.46 -4.48
N VAL A 178 9.18 -12.28 -3.89
CA VAL A 178 8.35 -11.12 -4.19
C VAL A 178 8.76 -9.96 -3.29
N ILE A 179 8.88 -8.76 -3.86
CA ILE A 179 9.10 -7.53 -3.09
C ILE A 179 7.94 -6.58 -3.36
N VAL A 180 7.35 -6.05 -2.29
CA VAL A 180 6.35 -4.97 -2.34
C VAL A 180 6.87 -3.81 -1.51
N GLY A 181 6.95 -2.62 -2.07
CA GLY A 181 7.43 -1.49 -1.29
C GLY A 181 7.08 -0.16 -1.89
N CYS A 182 6.90 0.85 -1.05
CA CYS A 182 6.57 2.18 -1.53
C CYS A 182 7.81 3.02 -1.76
N LEU A 183 7.88 3.59 -2.95
CA LEU A 183 8.93 4.53 -3.31
C LEU A 183 8.66 5.87 -2.60
N GLU A 184 9.71 6.66 -2.42
CA GLU A 184 9.56 8.09 -2.14
C GLU A 184 8.70 8.79 -3.22
N HIS A 185 8.25 10.02 -2.96
CA HIS A 185 7.56 10.76 -3.99
C HIS A 185 8.50 11.13 -5.14
N SER A 186 7.98 11.04 -6.36
CA SER A 186 8.71 11.48 -7.55
C SER A 186 7.77 12.05 -8.60
N THR A 187 8.31 12.86 -9.49
CA THR A 187 7.54 13.43 -10.60
C THR A 187 7.26 12.35 -11.65
N VAL A 188 6.22 12.54 -12.46
CA VAL A 188 5.91 11.64 -13.58
C VAL A 188 7.10 11.53 -14.56
N GLU A 189 7.79 12.64 -14.81
CA GLU A 189 9.00 12.66 -15.65
C GLU A 189 10.11 11.75 -15.08
N ASP A 190 10.47 11.93 -13.81
CA ASP A 190 11.49 11.13 -13.13
C ASP A 190 11.10 9.64 -13.10
N ILE A 191 9.81 9.34 -12.90
CA ILE A 191 9.29 7.97 -12.93
C ILE A 191 9.47 7.34 -14.31
N LYS A 192 9.13 8.05 -15.38
CA LYS A 192 9.30 7.55 -16.76
C LYS A 192 10.76 7.29 -17.09
N LEU A 193 11.65 8.20 -16.70
CA LEU A 193 13.10 8.02 -16.87
C LEU A 193 13.58 6.76 -16.12
N LYS A 194 13.12 6.55 -14.89
CA LYS A 194 13.47 5.34 -14.13
C LYS A 194 12.91 4.07 -14.77
N ILE A 195 11.67 4.07 -15.23
CA ILE A 195 11.07 2.93 -15.94
C ILE A 195 11.87 2.58 -17.20
N GLN A 196 12.30 3.57 -17.97
CA GLN A 196 13.16 3.35 -19.14
C GLN A 196 14.51 2.75 -18.76
N GLU A 197 15.14 3.22 -17.67
CA GLU A 197 16.38 2.64 -17.15
C GLU A 197 16.19 1.17 -16.76
N ILE A 198 15.11 0.84 -16.03
CA ILE A 198 14.79 -0.53 -15.62
C ILE A 198 14.60 -1.44 -16.83
N LYS A 199 13.90 -0.96 -17.88
CA LYS A 199 13.74 -1.70 -19.15
C LYS A 199 15.07 -1.91 -19.88
N ARG A 200 15.95 -0.91 -19.92
CA ARG A 200 17.30 -1.04 -20.52
C ARG A 200 18.16 -2.07 -19.79
N ASN A 201 17.94 -2.24 -18.49
CA ASN A 201 18.61 -3.26 -17.67
C ASN A 201 17.99 -4.66 -17.83
N GLY A 202 17.06 -4.85 -18.77
CA GLY A 202 16.49 -6.14 -19.13
C GLY A 202 15.34 -6.62 -18.24
N SER A 203 14.79 -5.76 -17.38
CA SER A 203 13.62 -6.10 -16.57
C SER A 203 12.32 -5.79 -17.31
N ASN A 204 11.30 -6.61 -17.10
CA ASN A 204 10.01 -6.47 -17.76
C ASN A 204 9.03 -5.68 -16.89
N ILE A 205 8.43 -4.62 -17.44
CA ILE A 205 7.42 -3.81 -16.76
C ILE A 205 6.05 -4.16 -17.32
N ILE A 206 5.16 -4.68 -16.48
CA ILE A 206 3.79 -5.04 -16.83
C ILE A 206 2.81 -3.99 -16.34
N GLY A 207 1.86 -3.60 -17.19
CA GLY A 207 0.77 -2.70 -16.83
C GLY A 207 1.25 -1.29 -16.49
N GLU A 208 2.09 -0.67 -17.31
CA GLU A 208 2.50 0.73 -17.10
C GLU A 208 1.28 1.67 -17.09
N TYR A 209 1.30 2.70 -16.24
CA TYR A 209 0.23 3.71 -16.20
C TYR A 209 0.40 4.73 -17.31
N SER A 210 -0.70 5.03 -18.01
CA SER A 210 -0.82 6.24 -18.81
C SER A 210 -1.29 7.39 -17.91
N TYR A 211 -0.35 8.08 -17.26
CA TYR A 211 -0.67 9.13 -16.28
C TYR A 211 -1.59 10.24 -16.84
N LYS A 212 -1.41 10.61 -18.11
CA LYS A 212 -2.22 11.64 -18.78
C LYS A 212 -3.69 11.25 -18.96
N SER A 213 -4.03 9.96 -18.89
CA SER A 213 -5.41 9.47 -19.02
C SER A 213 -6.07 9.14 -17.69
N ILE A 214 -5.41 9.42 -16.56
CA ILE A 214 -6.00 9.20 -15.24
C ILE A 214 -6.93 10.36 -14.91
N GLU A 215 -8.17 10.05 -14.58
CA GLU A 215 -9.16 11.02 -14.12
C GLU A 215 -8.90 11.39 -12.64
N SER A 216 -8.55 12.65 -12.41
CA SER A 216 -8.16 13.18 -11.10
C SER A 216 -8.63 14.62 -10.89
N ASN A 217 -8.55 15.09 -9.64
CA ASN A 217 -8.93 16.47 -9.27
C ASN A 217 -8.08 17.56 -9.91
N THR A 218 -6.86 17.23 -10.30
CA THR A 218 -5.97 18.09 -11.07
C THR A 218 -5.37 17.26 -12.20
N SER A 219 -5.15 17.86 -13.37
CA SER A 219 -4.46 17.19 -14.47
C SER A 219 -3.09 16.66 -14.03
N ILE A 220 -2.79 15.40 -14.34
CA ILE A 220 -1.50 14.80 -14.04
C ILE A 220 -0.51 15.16 -15.16
N LEU A 221 0.39 16.09 -14.87
CA LEU A 221 1.44 16.59 -15.77
C LEU A 221 2.80 15.95 -15.46
N GLU A 222 3.83 16.23 -16.26
CA GLU A 222 5.17 15.64 -16.09
C GLU A 222 5.81 16.00 -14.75
N GLU A 223 5.55 17.21 -14.26
CA GLU A 223 6.00 17.75 -12.98
C GLU A 223 5.13 17.35 -11.78
N SER A 224 4.01 16.65 -12.02
CA SER A 224 3.11 16.19 -10.96
C SER A 224 3.79 15.09 -10.15
N TYR A 225 3.71 15.18 -8.83
CA TYR A 225 4.25 14.17 -7.93
C TYR A 225 3.27 13.01 -7.77
N ILE A 226 3.81 11.80 -7.75
CA ILE A 226 3.07 10.56 -7.54
C ILE A 226 3.68 9.82 -6.35
N ASN A 227 2.80 9.25 -5.53
CA ASN A 227 3.15 8.28 -4.51
C ASN A 227 2.79 6.89 -5.04
N GLN A 228 3.78 5.99 -5.14
CA GLN A 228 3.58 4.68 -5.74
C GLN A 228 4.39 3.58 -5.06
N SER A 229 3.83 2.39 -5.06
CA SER A 229 4.50 1.15 -4.67
C SER A 229 4.97 0.39 -5.89
N ILE A 230 6.19 -0.14 -5.81
CA ILE A 230 6.74 -1.12 -6.73
C ILE A 230 6.40 -2.53 -6.24
N ILE A 231 6.01 -3.39 -7.18
CA ILE A 231 5.80 -4.82 -6.97
C ILE A 231 6.77 -5.54 -7.90
N ILE A 232 7.70 -6.30 -7.34
CA ILE A 232 8.70 -7.09 -8.07
C ILE A 232 8.38 -8.55 -7.81
N ASN A 233 8.00 -9.31 -8.83
CA ASN A 233 7.74 -10.74 -8.68
C ASN A 233 9.05 -11.56 -8.70
N ALA A 234 8.99 -12.80 -8.21
CA ALA A 234 10.13 -13.69 -8.13
C ALA A 234 10.75 -14.07 -9.49
N ASP A 235 10.00 -13.86 -10.58
CA ASP A 235 10.42 -14.10 -11.96
C ASP A 235 10.84 -12.82 -12.71
N GLN A 236 10.96 -11.69 -12.00
CA GLN A 236 11.40 -10.37 -12.46
C GLN A 236 10.36 -9.53 -13.22
N ASN A 237 9.11 -9.98 -13.36
CA ASN A 237 8.08 -9.06 -13.83
C ASN A 237 7.78 -8.03 -12.74
N ILE A 238 7.77 -6.76 -13.14
CA ILE A 238 7.61 -5.62 -12.25
C ILE A 238 6.34 -4.88 -12.62
N SER A 239 5.61 -4.40 -11.63
CA SER A 239 4.54 -3.43 -11.83
C SER A 239 4.48 -2.43 -10.69
N PHE A 240 3.50 -1.54 -10.76
CA PHE A 240 3.32 -0.44 -9.82
C PHE A 240 1.87 -0.32 -9.38
N GLN A 241 1.67 0.09 -8.13
CA GLN A 241 0.39 0.57 -7.60
C GLN A 241 0.57 2.05 -7.24
N ILE A 242 -0.24 2.94 -7.83
CA ILE A 242 -0.26 4.34 -7.41
C ILE A 242 -1.23 4.53 -6.26
N LYS A 243 -0.93 5.48 -5.37
CA LYS A 243 -1.84 5.90 -4.32
C LYS A 243 -2.97 6.72 -4.94
N ASN A 244 -4.19 6.48 -4.48
CA ASN A 244 -5.38 7.08 -5.07
C ASN A 244 -5.85 8.31 -4.29
N ILE A 245 -5.72 8.25 -2.96
CA ILE A 245 -6.30 9.25 -2.07
C ILE A 245 -5.18 9.90 -1.25
N PRO A 246 -4.94 11.22 -1.41
CA PRO A 246 -3.95 11.93 -0.61
C PRO A 246 -4.34 11.90 0.87
N PHE A 247 -3.33 11.79 1.72
CA PHE A 247 -3.52 11.99 3.15
C PHE A 247 -3.89 13.44 3.47
N HIS A 248 -4.78 13.63 4.44
CA HIS A 248 -5.25 14.95 4.84
C HIS A 248 -5.44 15.11 6.35
N LYS A 249 -4.98 16.26 6.84
CA LYS A 249 -5.17 16.83 8.17
C LYS A 249 -5.49 18.33 8.03
N PRO A 250 -6.05 18.99 9.06
CA PRO A 250 -6.24 20.45 9.01
C PRO A 250 -4.90 21.14 8.69
N LYS A 251 -4.88 21.98 7.64
CA LYS A 251 -3.70 22.70 7.13
C LYS A 251 -2.63 21.85 6.43
N PHE A 252 -2.89 20.57 6.15
CA PHE A 252 -1.95 19.69 5.45
C PHE A 252 -2.70 18.70 4.54
N THR A 253 -2.41 18.75 3.25
CA THR A 253 -2.86 17.74 2.28
C THR A 253 -1.64 17.29 1.51
N GLU A 254 -1.41 15.98 1.44
CA GLU A 254 -0.34 15.39 0.63
C GLU A 254 -0.40 15.90 -0.82
N GLY A 255 0.76 16.25 -1.39
CA GLY A 255 0.86 16.96 -2.67
C GLY A 255 0.68 16.10 -3.91
N ILE A 256 -0.14 15.05 -3.84
CA ILE A 256 -0.43 14.16 -4.97
C ILE A 256 -1.87 14.40 -5.48
N PRO A 257 -2.15 14.13 -6.77
CA PRO A 257 -3.51 14.18 -7.28
C PRO A 257 -4.43 13.18 -6.56
N LEU A 258 -5.67 13.60 -6.27
CA LEU A 258 -6.75 12.68 -5.90
C LEU A 258 -7.28 12.03 -7.18
N ILE A 259 -7.24 10.70 -7.21
CA ILE A 259 -7.79 9.90 -8.31
C ILE A 259 -9.27 9.63 -8.02
N TYR A 260 -10.15 10.03 -8.94
CA TYR A 260 -11.60 9.91 -8.75
C TYR A 260 -12.05 8.45 -8.76
N ASN A 261 -11.56 7.71 -9.75
CA ASN A 261 -11.87 6.30 -9.93
C ASN A 261 -10.72 5.45 -9.40
N PRO A 262 -10.86 4.76 -8.25
CA PRO A 262 -9.75 4.03 -7.64
C PRO A 262 -9.12 3.04 -8.61
N LEU A 263 -7.85 3.24 -8.92
CA LEU A 263 -7.03 2.41 -9.79
C LEU A 263 -6.32 1.32 -8.97
N ILE A 264 -7.06 0.64 -8.10
CA ILE A 264 -6.54 -0.52 -7.36
C ILE A 264 -6.37 -1.69 -8.32
N ARG A 265 -5.19 -2.30 -8.29
CA ARG A 265 -4.85 -3.46 -9.13
C ARG A 265 -4.87 -4.75 -8.34
N LYS A 266 -5.17 -5.85 -9.04
CA LYS A 266 -4.95 -7.22 -8.57
C LYS A 266 -3.69 -7.74 -9.24
N PHE A 267 -2.65 -8.01 -8.46
CA PHE A 267 -1.39 -8.56 -8.95
C PHE A 267 -1.39 -10.07 -8.75
N VAL A 268 -1.17 -10.81 -9.84
CA VAL A 268 -0.96 -12.26 -9.78
C VAL A 268 0.55 -12.51 -9.66
N THR A 269 0.99 -13.01 -8.51
CA THR A 269 2.39 -13.33 -8.19
C THR A 269 2.63 -14.84 -8.16
N VAL A 270 3.87 -15.27 -7.89
CA VAL A 270 4.23 -16.69 -7.82
C VAL A 270 3.52 -17.47 -6.70
N PHE A 271 2.99 -16.80 -5.68
CA PHE A 271 2.27 -17.43 -4.56
C PHE A 271 0.78 -17.05 -4.50
N GLY A 272 0.25 -16.34 -5.48
CA GLY A 272 -1.18 -16.05 -5.59
C GLY A 272 -1.52 -14.58 -5.84
N GLU A 273 -2.79 -14.24 -5.62
CA GLU A 273 -3.37 -12.92 -5.87
C GLU A 273 -3.19 -11.97 -4.68
N ILE A 274 -2.50 -10.85 -4.93
CA ILE A 274 -2.34 -9.77 -3.96
C ILE A 274 -2.97 -8.46 -4.46
N ALA A 275 -3.34 -7.58 -3.54
CA ALA A 275 -3.60 -6.18 -3.83
C ALA A 275 -2.82 -5.28 -2.87
N VAL A 276 -2.45 -4.08 -3.34
CA VAL A 276 -1.70 -3.10 -2.55
C VAL A 276 -2.57 -1.87 -2.31
N PHE A 277 -2.72 -1.47 -1.05
CA PHE A 277 -3.45 -0.27 -0.66
C PHE A 277 -2.50 0.64 0.11
N ILE A 278 -2.09 1.75 -0.48
CA ILE A 278 -1.09 2.63 0.14
C ILE A 278 -1.78 3.50 1.19
N CYS A 279 -1.55 3.17 2.46
CA CYS A 279 -1.95 3.94 3.63
C CYS A 279 -3.43 4.36 3.62
N LYS A 280 -3.70 5.60 3.22
CA LYS A 280 -5.03 6.20 3.16
C LYS A 280 -6.00 5.42 2.26
N ASP A 281 -5.51 4.78 1.20
CA ASP A 281 -6.33 3.96 0.30
C ASP A 281 -7.04 2.83 1.07
N PHE A 282 -6.38 2.24 2.07
CA PHE A 282 -7.02 1.24 2.94
C PHE A 282 -8.07 1.88 3.87
N LEU A 283 -7.71 2.98 4.54
CA LEU A 283 -8.58 3.62 5.55
C LEU A 283 -9.91 4.11 5.00
N VAL A 284 -9.96 4.48 3.72
CA VAL A 284 -11.16 4.96 3.06
C VAL A 284 -12.09 3.80 2.66
N ASN A 285 -11.51 2.63 2.38
CA ASN A 285 -12.22 1.49 1.77
C ASN A 285 -12.46 0.31 2.74
N TYR A 286 -11.92 0.37 3.97
CA TYR A 286 -11.91 -0.74 4.93
C TYR A 286 -13.29 -1.38 5.17
N GLY A 287 -14.37 -0.59 5.14
CA GLY A 287 -15.71 -1.05 5.52
C GLY A 287 -16.35 -2.05 4.55
N ILE A 288 -15.78 -2.22 3.35
CA ILE A 288 -16.24 -3.21 2.36
C ILE A 288 -15.08 -3.94 1.67
N ILE A 289 -13.86 -3.82 2.20
CA ILE A 289 -12.66 -4.35 1.55
C ILE A 289 -12.66 -5.88 1.49
N ASP A 290 -13.25 -6.53 2.48
CA ASP A 290 -13.48 -7.98 2.55
C ASP A 290 -14.41 -8.46 1.43
N LYS A 291 -15.51 -7.74 1.20
CA LYS A 291 -16.46 -8.01 0.10
C LYS A 291 -15.81 -7.79 -1.25
N TRP A 292 -14.99 -6.74 -1.38
CA TRP A 292 -14.21 -6.49 -2.58
C TRP A 292 -13.17 -7.60 -2.83
N MET A 293 -12.49 -8.08 -1.80
CA MET A 293 -11.56 -9.21 -1.87
C MET A 293 -12.27 -10.47 -2.38
N ASN A 294 -13.40 -10.84 -1.78
CA ASN A 294 -14.22 -11.99 -2.21
C ASN A 294 -14.65 -11.86 -3.67
N LYS A 295 -15.18 -10.69 -4.07
CA LYS A 295 -15.65 -10.43 -5.43
C LYS A 295 -14.54 -10.60 -6.48
N ASN A 296 -13.29 -10.29 -6.12
CA ASN A 296 -12.19 -10.23 -7.08
C ASN A 296 -11.16 -11.37 -6.90
N GLY A 297 -11.40 -12.31 -5.98
CA GLY A 297 -10.51 -13.43 -5.71
C GLY A 297 -9.15 -13.00 -5.15
N VAL A 298 -9.12 -11.98 -4.29
CA VAL A 298 -7.89 -11.51 -3.62
C VAL A 298 -7.87 -12.06 -2.20
N LYS A 299 -6.79 -12.73 -1.81
CA LYS A 299 -6.63 -13.30 -0.46
C LYS A 299 -5.67 -12.52 0.41
N LEU A 300 -4.74 -11.78 -0.20
CA LEU A 300 -3.73 -11.01 0.52
C LEU A 300 -3.79 -9.53 0.15
N ILE A 301 -3.89 -8.67 1.17
CA ILE A 301 -3.73 -7.22 1.01
C ILE A 301 -2.44 -6.77 1.70
N VAL A 302 -1.62 -6.02 0.98
CA VAL A 302 -0.43 -5.35 1.51
C VAL A 302 -0.72 -3.87 1.70
N ILE A 303 -0.40 -3.33 2.87
CA ILE A 303 -0.68 -1.96 3.29
C ILE A 303 0.63 -1.27 3.72
N PRO A 304 1.43 -0.77 2.77
CA PRO A 304 2.53 0.15 3.07
C PRO A 304 1.95 1.43 3.66
N SER A 305 2.52 1.90 4.77
CA SER A 305 2.01 3.04 5.52
C SER A 305 3.11 3.94 6.06
N PHE A 306 2.80 5.23 6.12
CA PHE A 306 3.59 6.28 6.73
C PHE A 306 2.64 7.06 7.63
N THR A 307 2.48 6.62 8.88
CA THR A 307 1.50 7.23 9.78
C THR A 307 1.89 7.10 11.24
N SER A 308 1.62 8.16 12.00
CA SER A 308 1.60 8.09 13.47
C SER A 308 0.26 7.57 14.01
N LEU A 309 -0.77 7.45 13.15
CA LEU A 309 -2.11 6.99 13.51
C LEU A 309 -2.25 5.47 13.29
N VAL A 310 -1.47 4.67 14.02
CA VAL A 310 -1.45 3.20 13.88
C VAL A 310 -2.77 2.56 14.33
N ASN A 311 -3.35 3.04 15.43
CA ASN A 311 -4.54 2.43 16.04
C ASN A 311 -5.75 2.35 15.09
N PRO A 312 -6.08 3.38 14.30
CA PRO A 312 -7.10 3.27 13.26
C PRO A 312 -6.89 2.12 12.28
N PHE A 313 -5.66 1.84 11.84
CA PHE A 313 -5.40 0.71 10.95
C PHE A 313 -5.63 -0.61 11.65
N LYS A 314 -5.03 -0.80 12.84
CA LYS A 314 -5.18 -2.03 13.63
C LYS A 314 -6.64 -2.33 13.95
N SER A 315 -7.38 -1.34 14.45
CA SER A 315 -8.80 -1.52 14.79
C SER A 315 -9.64 -1.91 13.57
N LYS A 316 -9.40 -1.29 12.42
CA LYS A 316 -10.11 -1.60 11.17
C LYS A 316 -9.76 -2.98 10.63
N ILE A 317 -8.48 -3.35 10.60
CA ILE A 317 -8.04 -4.69 10.19
C ILE A 317 -8.66 -5.74 11.11
N ASN A 318 -8.57 -5.54 12.43
CA ASN A 318 -9.18 -6.41 13.43
C ASN A 318 -10.68 -6.59 13.17
N SER A 319 -11.42 -5.52 12.90
CA SER A 319 -12.86 -5.63 12.62
C SER A 319 -13.19 -6.52 11.41
N ILE A 320 -12.25 -6.69 10.48
CA ILE A 320 -12.40 -7.55 9.30
C ILE A 320 -12.02 -8.99 9.63
N ILE A 321 -10.87 -9.22 10.28
CA ILE A 321 -10.33 -10.56 10.50
C ILE A 321 -11.03 -11.36 11.59
N HIS A 322 -11.83 -10.73 12.48
CA HIS A 322 -12.63 -11.48 13.47
C HIS A 322 -13.88 -12.15 12.87
N ASN A 323 -14.22 -11.88 11.60
CA ASN A 323 -15.30 -12.58 10.92
C ASN A 323 -14.77 -13.91 10.36
N ILE A 324 -15.37 -15.05 10.77
CA ILE A 324 -15.02 -16.40 10.29
C ILE A 324 -15.10 -16.54 8.77
N GLU A 325 -15.97 -15.77 8.11
CA GLU A 325 -16.07 -15.73 6.64
C GLU A 325 -14.82 -15.16 5.97
N ASN A 326 -13.91 -14.56 6.75
CA ASN A 326 -12.65 -13.98 6.32
C ASN A 326 -11.43 -14.82 6.72
N GLN A 327 -11.62 -16.08 7.09
CA GLN A 327 -10.53 -16.95 7.54
C GLN A 327 -9.41 -17.19 6.51
N ASP A 328 -9.73 -17.05 5.23
CA ASP A 328 -8.79 -17.19 4.12
C ASP A 328 -8.07 -15.89 3.74
N LYS A 329 -8.39 -14.78 4.42
CA LYS A 329 -7.84 -13.45 4.13
C LYS A 329 -6.70 -13.12 5.06
N SER A 330 -5.68 -12.49 4.49
CA SER A 330 -4.52 -11.99 5.22
C SER A 330 -4.25 -10.53 4.86
N PHE A 331 -3.75 -9.79 5.85
CA PHE A 331 -3.33 -8.41 5.70
C PHE A 331 -1.89 -8.26 6.21
N ILE A 332 -1.03 -7.64 5.41
CA ILE A 332 0.32 -7.26 5.83
C ILE A 332 0.34 -5.73 5.96
N PHE A 333 0.40 -5.22 7.18
CA PHE A 333 0.52 -3.79 7.43
C PHE A 333 1.97 -3.47 7.79
N VAL A 334 2.58 -2.54 7.05
CA VAL A 334 3.97 -2.14 7.27
C VAL A 334 4.06 -0.62 7.40
N ASN A 335 4.57 -0.17 8.54
CA ASN A 335 4.73 1.25 8.85
C ASN A 335 6.20 1.59 9.13
N VAL A 336 6.55 2.86 9.00
CA VAL A 336 7.90 3.35 9.33
C VAL A 336 8.24 3.06 10.80
N ALA A 337 9.50 2.72 11.08
CA ALA A 337 9.95 2.19 12.37
C ALA A 337 9.64 3.15 13.53
N GLU A 338 9.81 4.46 13.28
CA GLU A 338 9.51 5.54 14.22
C GLU A 338 8.12 5.44 14.87
N PHE A 339 7.12 5.02 14.09
CA PHE A 339 5.72 4.94 14.56
C PHE A 339 5.27 3.50 14.88
N SER A 340 6.10 2.50 14.58
CA SER A 340 5.83 1.07 14.84
C SER A 340 4.48 0.60 14.27
N GLY A 341 4.03 -0.58 14.68
CA GLY A 341 2.68 -1.06 14.43
C GLY A 341 2.56 -2.04 13.28
N SER A 342 3.66 -2.35 12.60
CA SER A 342 3.70 -3.34 11.53
C SER A 342 3.34 -4.75 12.04
N GLY A 343 2.82 -5.58 11.16
CA GLY A 343 2.47 -6.96 11.47
C GLY A 343 1.70 -7.65 10.36
N VAL A 344 1.42 -8.93 10.61
CA VAL A 344 0.59 -9.79 9.76
C VAL A 344 -0.68 -10.14 10.52
N PHE A 345 -1.82 -10.01 9.84
CA PHE A 345 -3.14 -10.14 10.44
C PHE A 345 -3.96 -11.13 9.61
N ASN A 346 -4.43 -12.20 10.25
CA ASN A 346 -5.37 -13.15 9.67
C ASN A 346 -6.26 -13.73 10.79
N TYR A 347 -7.25 -14.55 10.44
CA TYR A 347 -8.20 -15.12 11.40
C TYR A 347 -7.54 -16.12 12.38
N ILE A 348 -6.65 -16.98 11.88
CA ILE A 348 -6.07 -18.10 12.64
C ILE A 348 -5.02 -17.61 13.64
N LYS A 349 -4.15 -16.72 13.18
CA LYS A 349 -3.17 -15.99 13.96
C LYS A 349 -3.80 -14.67 14.32
N GLU A 350 -4.66 -14.70 15.35
CA GLU A 350 -5.48 -13.56 15.78
C GLU A 350 -4.68 -12.25 15.72
N ILE A 351 -3.40 -12.24 16.17
CA ILE A 351 -2.42 -11.34 15.56
C ILE A 351 -0.94 -11.81 15.72
N GLU A 352 -0.12 -11.80 14.66
CA GLU A 352 1.34 -11.68 14.78
C GLU A 352 1.75 -10.22 14.54
N HIS A 353 1.86 -9.45 15.61
CA HIS A 353 2.31 -8.06 15.53
C HIS A 353 3.63 -7.83 16.23
N GLU A 354 4.29 -6.75 15.84
CA GLU A 354 5.30 -6.16 16.69
C GLU A 354 4.69 -5.86 18.06
N PRO A 355 5.38 -6.22 19.17
CA PRO A 355 4.85 -6.03 20.51
C PRO A 355 4.46 -4.57 20.70
N SER A 356 3.15 -4.34 20.86
CA SER A 356 2.57 -3.03 21.09
C SER A 356 2.76 -2.62 22.55
N MET A 357 3.25 -1.40 22.76
CA MET A 357 2.99 -0.59 23.94
C MET A 357 3.42 -1.18 25.30
N SER A 358 4.61 -1.75 25.41
CA SER A 358 5.39 -1.47 26.62
C SER A 358 6.17 -0.17 26.37
N PRO A 359 6.20 0.79 27.32
CA PRO A 359 7.27 1.79 27.36
C PRO A 359 8.54 1.04 27.73
N GLN A 360 9.10 0.30 26.78
CA GLN A 360 10.46 -0.20 26.87
C GLN A 360 11.20 0.40 25.68
N PHE A 361 11.29 1.73 25.72
CA PHE A 361 12.53 2.49 25.78
C PHE A 361 13.80 1.64 25.67
N LYS A 362 14.00 1.03 24.52
CA LYS A 362 15.32 0.62 24.05
C LYS A 362 15.49 1.17 22.64
N PRO A 363 16.70 1.61 22.28
CA PRO A 363 16.99 1.94 20.90
C PRO A 363 16.71 0.71 20.03
N ARG A 364 15.61 0.72 19.28
CA ARG A 364 15.38 -0.26 18.22
C ARG A 364 16.26 0.10 17.03
N GLU A 365 16.98 -0.87 16.49
CA GLU A 365 17.74 -0.71 15.24
C GLU A 365 16.80 -0.79 14.03
N VAL A 366 17.27 -0.37 12.85
CA VAL A 366 16.65 -0.77 11.58
C VAL A 366 16.61 -2.29 11.57
N ASP A 367 15.43 -2.85 11.43
CA ASP A 367 15.19 -4.28 11.68
C ASP A 367 14.46 -4.93 10.52
N LEU A 368 14.72 -6.22 10.34
CA LEU A 368 14.03 -7.07 9.38
C LEU A 368 13.39 -8.21 10.15
N LYS A 369 12.06 -8.18 10.21
CA LYS A 369 11.27 -9.14 11.00
C LYS A 369 10.66 -10.19 10.10
N LYS A 370 10.78 -11.45 10.51
CA LYS A 370 10.20 -12.62 9.85
C LYS A 370 8.91 -13.02 10.54
N PHE A 371 7.89 -13.32 9.75
CA PHE A 371 6.59 -13.84 10.15
C PHE A 371 6.28 -15.08 9.31
N SER A 372 5.45 -15.99 9.85
CA SER A 372 4.95 -17.17 9.13
C SER A 372 3.46 -17.01 8.85
N LEU A 373 2.92 -17.56 7.76
CA LEU A 373 1.46 -17.69 7.59
C LEU A 373 0.90 -19.00 8.15
N ASP A 374 1.73 -20.03 8.31
CA ASP A 374 1.41 -21.34 8.91
C ASP A 374 1.36 -21.30 10.44
#